data_AF-A0A5B7CWR4-F1
#
_entry.id   AF-A0A5B7CWR4-F1
#
_cell.length_a   1.000
_cell.length_b   1.000
_cell.length_c   1.000
_cell.angle_alpha   90.00
_cell.angle_beta   90.00
_cell.angle_gamma   90.00
#
_symmetry.space_group_name_H-M   'P 1'
#
loop_
_entity.id
_entity.type
_entity.pdbx_description
1 polymer ?
#
loop_
_entity_poly.entity_id
_entity_poly.type
_entity_poly.pdbx_seq_one_letter_code
_entity_poly.pdbx_strand_id
1 'polypeptide(L)'
;MELKEIVAVLNRFAAPSLAESWDNVGLLVQPYTQREIKTVLLTNDLSEEVMDEAVQHKADLILSYHPPLFRPFKKITTGWKVCYHSKKT
;
A
#
# COMPACT_ATOMS: atom_id res chain seq x y z
N MET A 1 4.08 6.81 -16.73
CA MET A 1 2.61 7.04 -16.68
C MET A 1 2.27 7.86 -15.45
N GLU A 2 1.18 8.63 -15.47
CA GLU A 2 0.71 9.30 -14.25
C GLU A 2 -0.02 8.32 -13.32
N LEU A 3 0.04 8.56 -12.01
CA LEU A 3 -0.62 7.70 -11.01
C LEU A 3 -2.11 7.51 -11.30
N LYS A 4 -2.81 8.59 -11.68
CA LYS A 4 -4.25 8.56 -12.01
C LYS A 4 -4.56 7.60 -13.16
N GLU A 5 -3.68 7.52 -14.15
CA GLU A 5 -3.85 6.67 -15.32
C GLU A 5 -3.67 5.20 -14.95
N ILE A 6 -2.64 4.91 -14.15
CA ILE A 6 -2.38 3.55 -13.65
C ILE A 6 -3.55 3.07 -12.78
N VAL A 7 -4.01 3.89 -11.84
CA VAL A 7 -5.17 3.55 -10.99
C VAL A 7 -6.42 3.34 -11.83
N ALA A 8 -6.65 4.15 -12.87
CA ALA A 8 -7.78 3.95 -13.78
C ALA A 8 -7.68 2.63 -14.56
N VAL A 9 -6.47 2.21 -14.98
CA VAL A 9 -6.23 0.90 -15.61
C VAL A 9 -6.52 -0.23 -14.62
N LEU A 10 -5.98 -0.14 -13.40
CA LEU A 10 -6.18 -1.16 -12.36
C LEU A 10 -7.65 -1.31 -11.98
N ASN A 11 -8.38 -0.20 -11.81
CA ASN A 11 -9.81 -0.24 -11.49
C ASN A 11 -10.67 -0.79 -12.63
N ARG A 12 -10.23 -0.71 -13.89
CA ARG A 12 -10.91 -1.38 -15.01
C ARG A 12 -10.63 -2.87 -15.03
N PHE A 13 -9.42 -3.28 -14.68
CA PHE A 13 -9.03 -4.69 -14.61
C PHE A 13 -9.67 -5.42 -13.42
N ALA A 14 -9.65 -4.78 -12.25
CA ALA A 14 -10.22 -5.27 -11.01
C ALA A 14 -11.05 -4.13 -10.38
N ALA A 15 -12.34 -4.12 -10.67
CA ALA A 15 -13.24 -3.10 -10.16
C ALA A 15 -13.30 -3.13 -8.61
N PRO A 16 -13.10 -2.01 -7.91
CA PRO A 16 -13.19 -1.97 -6.45
C PRO A 16 -14.54 -2.43 -5.89
N SER A 17 -15.61 -2.38 -6.71
CA SER A 17 -16.94 -2.92 -6.35
C SER A 17 -16.99 -4.44 -6.18
N LEU A 18 -15.93 -5.16 -6.59
CA LEU A 18 -15.78 -6.59 -6.37
C LEU A 18 -15.19 -6.92 -5.00
N ALA A 19 -14.62 -5.93 -4.31
CA ALA A 19 -14.06 -6.11 -2.98
C ALA A 19 -15.17 -6.22 -1.93
N GLU A 20 -14.90 -6.98 -0.88
CA GLU A 20 -15.84 -7.13 0.21
C GLU A 20 -15.86 -5.87 1.10
N SER A 21 -16.94 -5.69 1.85
CA SER A 21 -17.11 -4.50 2.71
C SER A 21 -16.02 -4.33 3.80
N TRP A 22 -15.28 -5.39 4.11
CA TRP A 22 -14.20 -5.38 5.09
C TRP A 22 -12.81 -5.16 4.48
N ASP A 23 -12.71 -5.13 3.15
CA ASP A 23 -11.46 -4.88 2.44
C ASP A 23 -11.11 -3.39 2.43
N ASN A 24 -9.82 -3.09 2.67
CA ASN A 24 -9.27 -1.75 2.43
C ASN A 24 -8.44 -1.76 1.15
N VAL A 25 -9.10 -1.72 0.00
CA VAL A 25 -8.50 -1.82 -1.35
C VAL A 25 -8.42 -0.46 -2.06
N GLY A 26 -7.69 -0.43 -3.18
CA GLY A 26 -7.53 0.75 -4.01
C GLY A 26 -6.24 1.52 -3.69
N LEU A 27 -6.23 2.83 -3.94
CA LEU A 27 -5.07 3.68 -3.67
C LEU A 27 -5.02 4.05 -2.18
N LEU A 28 -4.12 3.41 -1.43
CA LEU A 28 -4.01 3.59 0.02
C LEU A 28 -3.15 4.80 0.42
N VAL A 29 -2.10 5.07 -0.34
CA VAL A 29 -1.18 6.19 -0.07
C VAL A 29 -0.85 6.86 -1.40
N GLN A 30 -1.05 8.17 -1.46
CA GLN A 30 -0.67 9.01 -2.60
C GLN A 30 0.51 9.91 -2.23
N PRO A 31 1.44 10.17 -3.17
CA PRO A 31 2.50 11.15 -2.94
C PRO A 31 1.91 12.56 -2.84
N TYR A 32 2.56 13.44 -2.08
CA TYR A 32 2.16 14.86 -2.00
C TYR A 32 2.33 15.58 -3.34
N THR A 33 3.45 15.33 -4.01
CA THR A 33 3.73 15.86 -5.35
C THR A 33 3.44 14.81 -6.40
N GLN A 34 2.88 15.27 -7.52
CA GLN A 34 2.70 14.43 -8.69
C GLN A 34 4.07 14.02 -9.24
N ARG A 35 4.22 12.74 -9.57
CA ARG A 35 5.46 12.17 -10.12
C ARG A 35 5.15 11.21 -11.25
N GLU A 36 6.07 11.14 -12.21
CA GLU A 36 6.03 10.15 -13.26
C GLU A 36 6.37 8.77 -12.66
N ILE A 37 5.54 7.77 -12.93
CA ILE A 37 5.80 6.38 -12.52
C ILE A 37 6.43 5.63 -13.69
N LYS A 38 7.64 5.11 -13.47
CA LYS A 38 8.44 4.34 -14.42
C LYS A 38 8.61 2.89 -13.96
N THR A 39 8.77 2.70 -12.66
CA THR A 39 9.00 1.39 -12.05
C THR A 39 7.87 1.03 -11.09
N VAL A 40 7.27 -0.14 -11.27
CA VAL A 40 6.25 -0.69 -10.37
C VAL A 40 6.78 -1.98 -9.76
N LEU A 41 6.76 -2.08 -8.43
CA LEU A 41 7.02 -3.33 -7.71
C LEU A 41 5.68 -4.02 -7.42
N LEU A 42 5.58 -5.30 -7.78
CA LEU A 42 4.43 -6.15 -7.50
C LEU A 42 4.76 -7.09 -6.36
N THR A 43 3.88 -7.22 -5.37
CA THR A 43 4.06 -8.15 -4.25
C THR A 43 2.73 -8.70 -3.74
N ASN A 44 2.77 -9.83 -3.04
CA ASN A 44 1.64 -10.27 -2.23
C ASN A 44 1.58 -9.50 -0.91
N ASP A 45 2.71 -9.41 -0.20
CA ASP A 45 2.86 -8.77 1.10
C ASP A 45 3.97 -7.71 1.08
N LEU A 46 3.73 -6.55 1.69
CA LEU A 46 4.74 -5.52 1.85
C LEU A 46 5.44 -5.68 3.21
N SER A 47 6.39 -6.62 3.29
CA SER A 47 7.28 -6.79 4.45
C SER A 47 8.40 -5.73 4.47
N GLU A 48 9.21 -5.70 5.53
CA GLU A 48 10.39 -4.83 5.59
C GLU A 48 11.38 -5.15 4.47
N GLU A 49 11.63 -6.44 4.22
CA GLU A 49 12.57 -6.88 3.18
C GLU A 49 12.08 -6.49 1.78
N VAL A 50 10.77 -6.59 1.52
CA VAL A 50 10.17 -6.16 0.25
C VAL A 50 10.20 -4.64 0.12
N MET A 51 10.05 -3.91 1.22
CA MET A 51 10.21 -2.46 1.21
C MET A 51 11.66 -2.07 0.89
N ASP A 52 12.65 -2.75 1.48
CA ASP A 52 14.06 -2.54 1.18
C ASP A 52 14.36 -2.82 -0.30
N GLU A 53 13.80 -3.89 -0.86
CA GLU A 53 13.85 -4.17 -2.30
C GLU A 53 13.26 -3.01 -3.12
N ALA A 54 12.06 -2.53 -2.77
CA ALA A 54 11.41 -1.42 -3.45
C ALA A 54 12.30 -0.16 -3.46
N VAL A 55 12.97 0.14 -2.34
CA VAL A 55 13.89 1.27 -2.22
C VAL A 55 15.15 1.06 -3.07
N GLN A 56 15.76 -0.12 -3.01
CA GLN A 56 16.95 -0.48 -3.79
C GLN A 56 16.69 -0.37 -5.30
N HIS A 57 15.53 -0.84 -5.74
CA HIS A 57 15.09 -0.78 -7.14
C HIS A 57 14.47 0.57 -7.54
N LYS A 58 14.39 1.53 -6.61
CA LYS A 58 13.79 2.85 -6.84
C LYS A 58 12.38 2.74 -7.44
N ALA A 59 11.55 1.87 -6.88
CA ALA A 59 10.18 1.70 -7.30
C ALA A 59 9.37 3.00 -7.08
N ASP A 60 8.70 3.47 -8.13
CA ASP A 60 7.84 4.65 -8.07
C ASP A 60 6.42 4.30 -7.59
N LEU A 61 6.06 3.02 -7.61
CA LEU A 61 4.78 2.50 -7.15
C LEU A 61 4.96 1.09 -6.61
N ILE A 62 4.30 0.79 -5.50
CA ILE A 62 4.17 -0.56 -4.97
C ILE A 62 2.70 -0.95 -5.14
N LEU A 63 2.44 -2.09 -5.78
CA LEU A 63 1.13 -2.71 -5.87
C LEU A 63 1.17 -4.03 -5.10
N SER A 64 0.49 -4.07 -3.96
CA SER A 64 0.42 -5.24 -3.09
C SER A 64 -0.96 -5.89 -3.14
N TYR A 65 -1.02 -7.22 -3.08
CA TYR A 65 -2.29 -7.95 -2.94
C TYR A 65 -2.90 -7.73 -1.55
N HIS A 66 -2.13 -7.99 -0.49
CA HIS A 66 -2.56 -7.67 0.87
C HIS A 66 -2.34 -6.18 1.15
N PRO A 67 -3.36 -5.46 1.65
CA PRO A 67 -3.24 -4.04 1.92
C PRO A 67 -2.37 -3.80 3.17
N PRO A 68 -1.24 -3.06 3.08
CA PRO A 68 -0.39 -2.77 4.23
C PRO A 68 -1.12 -1.94 5.30
N LEU A 69 -2.17 -1.21 4.88
CA LEU A 69 -3.02 -0.40 5.75
C LEU A 69 -4.37 -1.08 6.02
N PHE A 70 -4.39 -2.31 6.52
CA PHE A 70 -5.66 -3.05 6.67
C PHE A 70 -6.58 -2.51 7.77
N ARG A 71 -6.04 -1.91 8.83
CA ARG A 71 -6.82 -1.32 9.94
C ARG A 71 -6.50 0.16 10.10
N PRO A 72 -7.47 1.00 10.53
CA PRO A 72 -7.21 2.41 10.81
C PRO A 72 -6.12 2.60 11.87
N PHE A 73 -5.15 3.46 11.60
CA PHE A 73 -4.18 3.88 12.60
C PHE A 73 -4.76 4.95 13.51
N LYS A 74 -4.45 4.85 14.81
CA LYS A 74 -4.72 5.94 15.76
C LYS A 74 -3.58 6.97 15.83
N LYS A 75 -2.34 6.54 15.56
CA LYS A 75 -1.12 7.34 15.63
C LYS A 75 -0.09 6.79 14.64
N ILE A 76 0.68 7.69 14.02
CA ILE A 76 1.84 7.36 13.18
C ILE A 76 3.05 8.02 13.84
N THR A 77 3.99 7.20 14.31
CA THR A 77 5.20 7.65 15.01
C THR A 77 6.42 6.96 14.44
N THR A 78 7.60 7.54 14.63
CA THR A 78 8.88 7.01 14.14
C THR A 78 9.33 5.72 14.86
N GLY A 79 8.72 5.37 16.00
CA GLY A 79 8.91 4.08 16.66
C GLY A 79 7.91 3.03 16.16
N TRP A 80 8.42 1.99 15.50
CA TRP A 80 7.61 0.87 14.98
C TRP A 80 7.36 -0.18 16.09
N LYS A 81 6.08 -0.55 16.28
CA LYS A 81 5.55 -1.62 17.17
C LYS A 81 6.27 -1.80 18.53
N VAL A 82 5.92 -0.98 19.53
CA VAL A 82 5.57 -1.61 20.81
C VAL A 82 4.18 -2.18 20.59
N CYS A 83 4.13 -3.45 20.20
CA CYS A 83 2.90 -4.22 20.32
C CYS A 83 2.46 -4.09 21.79
N TYR A 84 1.51 -3.21 22.07
CA TYR A 84 0.68 -3.35 23.25
C TYR A 84 -0.04 -4.67 23.06
N HIS A 85 0.61 -5.76 23.50
CA HIS A 85 -0.10 -6.91 24.01
C HIS A 85 -0.90 -6.36 25.17
N SER A 86 -2.09 -5.85 24.87
CA SER A 86 -3.17 -5.83 25.83
C SER A 86 -3.39 -7.29 26.18
N LYS A 87 -2.61 -7.78 27.15
CA LYS A 87 -3.04 -8.85 28.02
C LYS A 87 -4.30 -8.29 28.66
N LYS A 88 -5.45 -8.61 28.05
CA LYS A 88 -6.73 -8.60 28.75
C LYS A 88 -6.61 -9.67 29.83
N THR A 89 -6.15 -9.26 31.00
CA THR A 89 -6.75 -9.71 32.26
C THR A 89 -7.85 -8.74 32.60
#